data_AF-A0A8W8JU96-F1
#
_entry.id   AF-A0A8W8JU96-F1
#
_cell.length_a   1.000
_cell.length_b   1.000
_cell.length_c   1.000
_cell.angle_alpha   90.00
_cell.angle_beta   90.00
_cell.angle_gamma   90.00
#
_symmetry.space_group_name_H-M   'P 1'
#
loop_
_entity.id
_entity.type
_entity.pdbx_description
1 polymer ?
#
loop_
_entity_poly.entity_id
_entity_poly.type
_entity_poly.pdbx_seq_one_letter_code
_entity_poly.pdbx_strand_id
1 'polypeptide(L)'
;MGSDQDGTFDPFKQFGIFGIAFLIINAVLLFMGLGLVTVGAQALNELSKINSENIKPLLELDSVQAVVMVTAVSIILIVIGILLTLGAFGLGIAGAYFKTKFILLQYAIFVLILLLMKIVVIALWFTMKNEVETDMQDKMVTILHSYYLDDGTTSSYPISNAWNYLFLTLGCCGVNPVLSTTNDFDGTSWCTTSGSCQATVSQIPKTCCLNINKNNYTSAPSACHASVNSGTYNTKGCYAALKEKLLYHSLSIIVLALTTTFIEVKALSLVFLIRGKNRQQCLTLCRNMCVSPSVGVAPDKSR
;
A
#
# COMPACT_ATOMS: atom_id res chain seq x y z
N MET A 1 -47.77 -38.62 2.03
CA MET A 1 -47.71 -37.17 1.71
C MET A 1 -47.80 -36.41 3.02
N GLY A 2 -46.65 -36.01 3.54
CA GLY A 2 -46.48 -35.16 4.71
C GLY A 2 -45.12 -34.52 4.51
N SER A 3 -45.12 -33.39 3.82
CA SER A 3 -43.95 -32.60 3.50
C SER A 3 -43.55 -31.79 4.74
N ASP A 4 -42.54 -32.26 5.47
CA ASP A 4 -41.77 -31.41 6.38
C ASP A 4 -40.93 -30.46 5.51
N GLN A 5 -41.52 -29.33 5.14
CA GLN A 5 -40.78 -28.17 4.67
C GLN A 5 -40.62 -27.16 5.80
N ASP A 6 -39.41 -26.61 5.81
CA ASP A 6 -39.00 -25.36 6.43
C ASP A 6 -38.49 -25.43 7.88
N GLY A 7 -37.40 -26.18 8.05
CA GLY A 7 -36.39 -25.81 9.03
C GLY A 7 -35.65 -24.56 8.56
N THR A 8 -36.25 -23.38 8.73
CA THR A 8 -35.52 -22.10 8.65
C THR A 8 -34.30 -22.19 9.56
N PHE A 9 -33.11 -22.27 8.95
CA PHE A 9 -31.84 -22.19 9.65
C PHE A 9 -31.78 -20.81 10.30
N ASP A 10 -32.05 -20.75 11.59
CA ASP A 10 -32.02 -19.51 12.35
C ASP A 10 -30.65 -19.38 13.02
N PRO A 11 -29.67 -18.69 12.40
CA PRO A 11 -28.31 -18.58 12.93
C PRO A 11 -28.32 -18.01 14.36
N PHE A 12 -29.35 -17.24 14.72
CA PHE A 12 -29.52 -16.69 16.06
C PHE A 12 -29.73 -17.74 17.16
N LYS A 13 -30.28 -18.92 16.84
CA LYS A 13 -30.57 -19.96 17.84
C LYS A 13 -29.38 -20.88 18.14
N GLN A 14 -28.43 -20.99 17.20
CA GLN A 14 -27.25 -21.87 17.29
C GLN A 14 -25.95 -21.14 17.70
N PHE A 15 -25.90 -19.83 17.48
CA PHE A 15 -24.77 -18.96 17.81
C PHE A 15 -25.11 -18.10 19.03
N GLY A 16 -24.52 -18.39 20.18
CA GLY A 16 -24.55 -17.44 21.31
C GLY A 16 -23.91 -16.10 20.92
N ILE A 17 -24.13 -15.06 21.73
CA ILE A 17 -23.70 -13.66 21.47
C ILE A 17 -22.25 -13.54 20.94
N PHE A 18 -21.31 -14.31 21.49
CA PHE A 18 -19.91 -14.31 21.06
C PHE A 18 -19.68 -14.83 19.63
N GLY A 19 -20.50 -15.77 19.16
CA GLY A 19 -20.42 -16.29 17.79
C GLY A 19 -20.91 -15.26 16.76
N ILE A 20 -22.01 -14.56 17.06
CA ILE A 20 -22.52 -13.47 16.22
C ILE A 20 -21.49 -12.34 16.15
N ALA A 21 -20.91 -11.93 17.29
CA ALA A 21 -19.86 -10.92 17.32
C ALA A 21 -18.63 -11.33 16.47
N PHE A 22 -18.25 -12.62 16.50
CA PHE A 22 -17.14 -13.12 15.69
C PHE A 22 -17.44 -13.08 14.19
N LEU A 23 -18.66 -13.43 13.79
CA LEU A 23 -19.09 -13.33 12.39
C LEU A 23 -19.08 -11.88 11.90
N ILE A 24 -19.58 -10.93 12.70
CA ILE A 24 -19.58 -9.51 12.36
C ILE A 24 -18.15 -8.98 12.19
N ILE A 25 -17.26 -9.31 13.13
CA ILE A 25 -15.85 -8.88 13.06
C ILE A 25 -15.17 -9.42 11.79
N ASN A 26 -15.37 -10.69 11.45
CA ASN A 26 -14.78 -11.28 10.24
C ASN A 26 -15.41 -10.71 8.96
N ALA A 27 -16.71 -10.40 8.95
CA ALA A 27 -17.33 -9.70 7.84
C ALA A 27 -16.70 -8.32 7.61
N VAL A 28 -16.44 -7.56 8.68
CA VAL A 28 -15.74 -6.26 8.60
C VAL A 28 -14.31 -6.44 8.08
N LEU A 29 -13.57 -7.43 8.60
CA LEU A 29 -12.19 -7.72 8.14
C LEU A 29 -12.14 -8.14 6.66
N LEU A 30 -13.17 -8.83 6.16
CA LEU A 30 -13.28 -9.18 4.75
C LEU A 30 -13.37 -7.91 3.88
N PHE A 31 -14.25 -6.98 4.22
CA PHE A 31 -14.35 -5.72 3.46
C PHE A 31 -13.10 -4.85 3.60
N MET A 32 -12.48 -4.80 4.78
CA MET A 32 -11.20 -4.11 4.96
C MET A 32 -10.07 -4.73 4.13
N GLY A 33 -10.03 -6.06 4.04
CA GLY A 33 -9.06 -6.77 3.21
C GLY A 33 -9.22 -6.44 1.72
N LEU A 34 -10.46 -6.39 1.22
CA LEU A 34 -10.74 -5.91 -0.14
C LEU A 34 -10.28 -4.45 -0.32
N GLY A 35 -10.55 -3.60 0.67
CA GLY A 35 -10.07 -2.22 0.71
C GLY A 35 -8.54 -2.11 0.56
N LEU A 36 -7.78 -2.92 1.32
CA LEU A 36 -6.31 -2.96 1.22
C LEU A 36 -5.83 -3.38 -0.17
N VAL A 37 -6.46 -4.38 -0.79
CA VAL A 37 -6.15 -4.79 -2.17
C VAL A 37 -6.39 -3.65 -3.15
N THR A 38 -7.55 -2.98 -3.05
CA THR A 38 -7.90 -1.88 -3.95
C THR A 38 -6.95 -0.70 -3.84
N VAL A 39 -6.64 -0.23 -2.62
CA VAL A 39 -5.73 0.89 -2.39
C VAL A 39 -4.30 0.53 -2.82
N GLY A 40 -3.84 -0.67 -2.50
CA GLY A 40 -2.52 -1.14 -2.94
C GLY A 40 -2.41 -1.23 -4.47
N ALA A 41 -3.43 -1.74 -5.15
CA ALA A 41 -3.46 -1.80 -6.61
C ALA A 41 -3.51 -0.41 -7.26
N GLN A 42 -4.29 0.52 -6.69
CA GLN A 42 -4.33 1.91 -7.15
C GLN A 42 -2.97 2.59 -7.00
N ALA A 43 -2.30 2.41 -5.86
CA ALA A 43 -0.95 2.94 -5.65
C ALA A 43 0.05 2.38 -6.67
N LEU A 44 0.04 1.07 -6.93
CA LEU A 44 0.88 0.46 -7.97
C LEU A 44 0.58 0.99 -9.38
N ASN A 45 -0.69 1.22 -9.71
CA ASN A 45 -1.08 1.74 -11.02
C ASN A 45 -0.62 3.19 -11.26
N GLU A 46 -0.55 4.02 -10.21
CA GLU A 46 0.04 5.35 -10.34
C GLU A 46 1.57 5.29 -10.44
N LEU A 47 2.21 4.37 -9.71
CA LEU A 47 3.66 4.18 -9.78
C LEU A 47 4.13 3.53 -11.08
N SER A 48 3.34 2.66 -11.71
CA SER A 48 3.71 2.00 -12.97
C SER A 48 3.93 3.00 -14.11
N LYS A 49 3.25 4.15 -14.07
CA LYS A 49 3.49 5.27 -15.00
C LYS A 49 4.89 5.86 -14.83
N ILE A 50 5.38 5.92 -13.60
CA ILE A 50 6.72 6.45 -13.25
C ILE A 50 7.79 5.38 -13.45
N ASN A 51 7.52 4.13 -13.08
CA ASN A 51 8.42 2.99 -13.25
C ASN A 51 8.40 2.41 -14.67
N SER A 52 8.20 3.28 -15.68
CA SER A 52 8.26 2.90 -17.09
C SER A 52 9.72 2.64 -17.50
N GLU A 53 9.93 1.79 -18.52
CA GLU A 53 11.26 1.49 -19.08
C GLU A 53 12.08 2.74 -19.41
N ASN A 54 11.40 3.82 -19.80
CA ASN A 54 12.05 5.07 -20.16
C ASN A 54 12.60 5.87 -18.95
N ILE A 55 12.03 5.69 -17.76
CA ILE A 55 12.40 6.40 -16.52
C ILE A 55 13.29 5.52 -15.63
N LYS A 56 13.29 4.20 -15.84
CA LYS A 56 14.10 3.21 -15.11
C LYS A 56 15.58 3.61 -14.91
N PRO A 57 16.30 4.20 -15.88
CA PRO A 57 17.69 4.63 -15.66
C PRO A 57 17.85 5.68 -14.55
N LEU A 58 16.82 6.51 -14.30
CA LEU A 58 16.81 7.48 -13.21
C LEU A 58 16.51 6.81 -11.86
N LEU A 59 15.71 5.74 -11.86
CA LEU A 59 15.32 4.98 -10.66
C LEU A 59 16.40 4.02 -10.18
N GLU A 60 17.27 3.56 -11.08
CA GLU A 60 18.42 2.71 -10.75
C GLU A 60 19.57 3.50 -10.11
N LEU A 61 19.54 4.82 -10.18
CA LEU A 61 20.41 5.66 -9.36
C LEU A 61 19.92 5.62 -7.91
N ASP A 62 20.85 5.36 -6.98
CA ASP A 62 20.67 5.18 -5.53
C ASP A 62 19.85 6.31 -4.83
N SER A 63 19.60 7.38 -5.55
CA SER A 63 18.92 8.60 -5.16
C SER A 63 17.39 8.56 -5.16
N VAL A 64 16.73 7.59 -5.79
CA VAL A 64 15.24 7.50 -5.81
C VAL A 64 14.73 6.23 -5.11
N GLN A 65 15.36 5.87 -3.99
CA GLN A 65 15.00 4.71 -3.18
C GLN A 65 13.54 4.77 -2.69
N ALA A 66 12.98 5.97 -2.53
CA ALA A 66 11.58 6.18 -2.21
C ALA A 66 10.59 5.47 -3.17
N VAL A 67 10.84 5.47 -4.49
CA VAL A 67 9.94 4.81 -5.47
C VAL A 67 9.92 3.30 -5.25
N VAL A 68 11.08 2.71 -4.95
CA VAL A 68 11.21 1.28 -4.63
C VAL A 68 10.47 0.95 -3.33
N MET A 69 10.61 1.80 -2.31
CA MET A 69 9.90 1.61 -1.03
C MET A 69 8.38 1.69 -1.18
N VAL A 70 7.82 2.68 -1.91
CA VAL A 70 6.36 2.73 -2.14
C VAL A 70 5.89 1.47 -2.89
N THR A 71 6.66 1.02 -3.88
CA THR A 71 6.34 -0.19 -4.65
C THR A 71 6.28 -1.42 -3.74
N ALA A 72 7.29 -1.61 -2.89
CA ALA A 72 7.33 -2.70 -1.92
C ALA A 72 6.17 -2.63 -0.92
N VAL A 73 5.90 -1.45 -0.35
CA VAL A 73 4.76 -1.23 0.55
C VAL A 73 3.44 -1.60 -0.13
N SER A 74 3.24 -1.17 -1.37
CA SER A 74 2.01 -1.43 -2.13
C SER A 74 1.81 -2.93 -2.42
N ILE A 75 2.87 -3.65 -2.80
CA ILE A 75 2.83 -5.11 -3.00
C ILE A 75 2.50 -5.82 -1.69
N ILE A 76 3.17 -5.47 -0.59
CA ILE A 76 2.93 -6.09 0.72
C ILE A 76 1.49 -5.84 1.18
N LEU A 77 0.94 -4.65 0.96
CA LEU A 77 -0.46 -4.33 1.28
C LEU A 77 -1.46 -5.19 0.49
N ILE A 78 -1.20 -5.43 -0.80
CA ILE A 78 -2.04 -6.33 -1.62
C ILE A 78 -1.98 -7.75 -1.05
N VAL A 79 -0.78 -8.25 -0.73
CA VAL A 79 -0.59 -9.58 -0.15
C VAL A 79 -1.34 -9.69 1.19
N ILE A 80 -1.19 -8.71 2.09
CA ILE A 80 -1.91 -8.66 3.36
C ILE A 80 -3.43 -8.64 3.11
N GLY A 81 -3.92 -7.84 2.18
CA GLY A 81 -5.34 -7.76 1.84
C GLY A 81 -5.91 -9.08 1.32
N ILE A 82 -5.20 -9.76 0.43
CA ILE A 82 -5.58 -11.09 -0.07
C ILE A 82 -5.59 -12.12 1.07
N LEU A 83 -4.53 -12.15 1.88
CA LEU A 83 -4.49 -13.07 3.03
C LEU A 83 -5.65 -12.76 3.99
N LEU A 84 -5.89 -11.49 4.31
CA LEU A 84 -6.95 -11.08 5.23
C LEU A 84 -8.34 -11.48 4.71
N THR A 85 -8.61 -11.28 3.43
CA THR A 85 -9.89 -11.69 2.82
C THR A 85 -10.08 -13.21 2.86
N LEU A 86 -9.06 -13.98 2.45
CA LEU A 86 -9.11 -15.45 2.47
C LEU A 86 -9.21 -16.00 3.90
N GLY A 87 -8.48 -15.41 4.85
CA GLY A 87 -8.51 -15.79 6.25
C GLY A 87 -9.85 -15.47 6.92
N ALA A 88 -10.40 -14.29 6.68
CA ALA A 88 -11.70 -13.88 7.22
C ALA A 88 -12.84 -14.73 6.63
N PHE A 89 -12.83 -14.96 5.31
CA PHE A 89 -13.84 -15.77 4.63
C PHE A 89 -13.72 -17.26 4.99
N GLY A 90 -12.53 -17.84 4.86
CA GLY A 90 -12.31 -19.27 5.09
C GLY A 90 -12.31 -19.62 6.57
N LEU A 91 -11.35 -19.10 7.33
CA LEU A 91 -11.15 -19.50 8.73
C LEU A 91 -12.12 -18.81 9.68
N GLY A 92 -12.51 -17.56 9.40
CA GLY A 92 -13.46 -16.81 10.22
C GLY A 92 -14.86 -17.41 10.16
N ILE A 93 -15.44 -17.50 8.96
CA ILE A 93 -16.80 -18.03 8.79
C ILE A 93 -16.84 -19.52 9.16
N ALA A 94 -15.92 -20.35 8.67
CA ALA A 94 -15.89 -21.78 9.03
C ALA A 94 -15.59 -22.01 10.52
N GLY A 95 -14.74 -21.18 11.15
CA GLY A 95 -14.45 -21.25 12.58
C GLY A 95 -15.67 -21.01 13.45
N ALA A 96 -16.60 -20.16 13.00
CA ALA A 96 -17.89 -20.00 13.64
C ALA A 96 -18.72 -21.30 13.54
N TYR A 97 -18.86 -21.86 12.34
CA TYR A 97 -19.70 -23.04 12.09
C TYR A 97 -19.21 -24.32 12.77
N PHE A 98 -17.92 -24.64 12.64
CA PHE A 98 -17.40 -25.95 13.07
C PHE A 98 -17.00 -25.99 14.56
N LYS A 99 -16.89 -24.84 15.24
CA LYS A 99 -16.53 -24.68 16.68
C LYS A 99 -15.33 -25.53 17.16
N THR A 100 -14.50 -26.06 16.26
CA THR A 100 -13.39 -26.94 16.65
C THR A 100 -12.26 -26.12 17.23
N LYS A 101 -11.67 -26.60 18.33
CA LYS A 101 -10.56 -25.93 19.02
C LYS A 101 -9.36 -25.70 18.08
N PHE A 102 -9.16 -26.56 17.09
CA PHE A 102 -8.05 -26.45 16.15
C PHE A 102 -8.20 -25.24 15.22
N ILE A 103 -9.38 -25.01 14.63
CA ILE A 103 -9.62 -23.91 13.68
C ILE A 103 -9.43 -22.54 14.35
N LEU A 104 -9.95 -22.35 15.56
CA LEU A 104 -9.76 -21.09 16.30
C LEU A 104 -8.28 -20.82 16.66
N LEU A 105 -7.43 -21.87 16.76
CA LEU A 105 -6.02 -21.68 17.08
C LEU A 105 -5.26 -21.24 15.84
N GLN A 106 -5.53 -21.91 14.72
CA GLN A 106 -4.97 -21.55 13.42
C GLN A 106 -5.34 -20.12 13.03
N TYR A 107 -6.60 -19.71 13.27
CA TYR A 107 -7.02 -18.32 13.08
C TYR A 107 -6.20 -17.33 13.92
N ALA A 108 -5.96 -17.63 15.21
CA ALA A 108 -5.18 -16.74 16.07
C ALA A 108 -3.72 -16.60 15.61
N ILE A 109 -3.08 -17.69 15.20
CA ILE A 109 -1.72 -17.68 14.64
C ILE A 109 -1.68 -16.88 13.34
N PHE A 110 -2.66 -17.09 12.47
CA PHE A 110 -2.79 -16.38 11.21
C PHE A 110 -2.92 -14.86 11.40
N VAL A 111 -3.82 -14.42 12.29
CA VAL A 111 -3.98 -12.98 12.61
C VAL A 111 -2.70 -12.40 13.23
N LEU A 112 -1.98 -13.16 14.06
CA LEU A 112 -0.70 -12.71 14.61
C LEU A 112 0.34 -12.47 13.51
N ILE A 113 0.42 -13.35 12.50
CA ILE A 113 1.33 -13.15 11.35
C ILE A 113 0.96 -11.88 10.58
N LEU A 114 -0.34 -11.62 10.35
CA LEU A 114 -0.79 -10.39 9.68
C LEU A 114 -0.40 -9.12 10.46
N LEU A 115 -0.51 -9.15 11.78
CA LEU A 115 -0.09 -8.03 12.64
C LEU A 115 1.42 -7.75 12.47
N LEU A 116 2.25 -8.80 12.44
CA LEU A 116 3.70 -8.64 12.23
C LEU A 116 4.02 -8.05 10.86
N MET A 117 3.34 -8.49 9.80
CA MET A 117 3.51 -7.92 8.45
C MET A 117 3.13 -6.43 8.41
N LYS A 118 2.07 -6.01 9.12
CA LYS A 118 1.67 -4.60 9.18
C LYS A 118 2.68 -3.71 9.90
N ILE A 119 3.38 -4.23 10.91
CA ILE A 119 4.46 -3.49 11.57
C ILE A 119 5.57 -3.16 10.55
N VAL A 120 5.92 -4.13 9.69
CA VAL A 120 6.90 -3.90 8.60
C VAL A 120 6.41 -2.83 7.63
N VAL A 121 5.14 -2.87 7.23
CA VAL A 121 4.55 -1.85 6.35
C VAL A 121 4.63 -0.46 6.97
N ILE A 122 4.28 -0.32 8.24
CA ILE A 122 4.33 0.96 8.96
C ILE A 122 5.78 1.47 9.05
N ALA A 123 6.74 0.60 9.35
CA ALA A 123 8.15 0.96 9.42
C ALA A 123 8.68 1.45 8.04
N LEU A 124 8.43 0.68 6.97
CA LEU A 124 8.82 1.05 5.61
C LEU A 124 8.18 2.38 5.18
N TRP A 125 6.92 2.59 5.55
CA TRP A 125 6.20 3.83 5.27
C TRP A 125 6.90 5.04 5.90
N PHE A 126 7.28 4.96 7.18
CA PHE A 126 7.97 6.05 7.85
C PHE A 126 9.35 6.34 7.26
N THR A 127 10.14 5.31 6.95
CA THR A 127 11.45 5.48 6.31
C THR A 127 11.34 6.17 4.95
N MET A 128 10.41 5.71 4.12
CA MET A 128 10.15 6.28 2.80
C MET A 128 9.67 7.73 2.91
N LYS A 129 8.74 8.02 3.82
CA LYS A 129 8.25 9.39 4.04
C LYS A 129 9.40 10.32 4.43
N ASN A 130 10.26 9.88 5.35
CA ASN A 130 11.42 10.65 5.77
C ASN A 130 12.33 10.96 4.59
N GLU A 131 12.71 9.94 3.80
CA GLU A 131 13.57 10.14 2.63
C GLU A 131 12.98 11.13 1.61
N VAL A 132 11.67 11.03 1.33
CA VAL A 132 10.97 11.95 0.42
C VAL A 132 10.97 13.39 0.95
N GLU A 133 10.86 13.56 2.26
CA GLU A 133 10.76 14.89 2.88
C GLU A 133 12.12 15.55 3.13
N THR A 134 13.19 14.78 3.38
CA THR A 134 14.49 15.32 3.78
C THR A 134 15.54 15.29 2.68
N ASP A 135 15.60 14.22 1.88
CA ASP A 135 16.80 13.94 1.07
C ASP A 135 16.50 13.96 -0.44
N MET A 136 15.28 13.58 -0.84
CA MET A 136 14.95 13.34 -2.25
C MET A 136 15.16 14.57 -3.14
N GLN A 137 14.88 15.78 -2.64
CA GLN A 137 15.04 17.01 -3.42
C GLN A 137 16.51 17.25 -3.80
N ASP A 138 17.41 17.26 -2.81
CA ASP A 138 18.84 17.50 -3.02
C ASP A 138 19.49 16.42 -3.88
N LYS A 139 19.10 15.16 -3.65
CA LYS A 139 19.48 14.03 -4.50
C LYS A 139 19.05 14.25 -5.95
N MET A 140 17.79 14.63 -6.18
CA MET A 140 17.28 14.93 -7.53
C MET A 140 18.05 16.07 -8.21
N VAL A 141 18.34 17.16 -7.50
CA VAL A 141 19.15 18.27 -8.03
C VAL A 141 20.53 17.78 -8.43
N THR A 142 21.19 17.01 -7.56
CA THR A 142 22.54 16.47 -7.79
C THR A 142 22.61 15.61 -9.05
N ILE A 143 21.62 14.72 -9.24
CA ILE A 143 21.55 13.88 -10.45
C ILE A 143 21.35 14.74 -11.70
N LEU A 144 20.40 15.70 -11.64
CA LEU A 144 20.11 16.55 -12.79
C LEU A 144 21.39 17.28 -13.22
N HIS A 145 22.08 17.92 -12.27
CA HIS A 145 23.33 18.63 -12.52
C HIS A 145 24.42 17.73 -13.11
N SER A 146 24.55 16.50 -12.59
CA SER A 146 25.66 15.60 -12.92
C SER A 146 25.47 14.86 -14.25
N TYR A 147 24.22 14.61 -14.66
CA TYR A 147 23.93 13.66 -15.75
C TYR A 147 23.01 14.22 -16.85
N TYR A 148 22.50 15.44 -16.72
CA TYR A 148 21.68 16.07 -17.74
C TYR A 148 22.53 16.75 -18.82
N LEU A 149 22.42 16.25 -20.05
CA LEU A 149 23.26 16.57 -21.21
C LEU A 149 22.46 16.90 -22.47
N ASP A 150 21.21 16.45 -22.57
CA ASP A 150 20.40 16.55 -23.79
C ASP A 150 18.90 16.69 -23.48
N ASP A 151 18.18 17.50 -24.26
CA ASP A 151 16.74 17.76 -24.11
C ASP A 151 15.84 16.87 -24.99
N GLY A 152 16.41 15.82 -25.59
CA GLY A 152 15.72 14.80 -26.38
C GLY A 152 15.25 13.58 -25.56
N THR A 153 14.27 12.87 -26.09
CA THR A 153 13.72 11.64 -25.48
C THR A 153 14.34 10.35 -26.03
N THR A 154 15.24 10.44 -27.01
CA THR A 154 15.85 9.30 -27.72
C THR A 154 17.33 9.54 -28.01
N SER A 155 18.01 10.31 -27.16
CA SER A 155 19.45 10.58 -27.29
C SER A 155 20.28 9.38 -26.83
N SER A 156 21.60 9.44 -27.03
CA SER A 156 22.55 8.46 -26.49
C SER A 156 22.74 8.57 -24.96
N TYR A 157 22.07 9.53 -24.29
CA TYR A 157 22.20 9.80 -22.86
C TYR A 157 20.94 9.31 -22.10
N PRO A 158 20.95 8.07 -21.58
CA PRO A 158 19.74 7.46 -21.00
C PRO A 158 19.19 8.21 -19.77
N ILE A 159 20.05 8.82 -18.95
CA ILE A 159 19.60 9.60 -17.78
C ILE A 159 18.92 10.90 -18.21
N SER A 160 19.44 11.57 -19.24
CA SER A 160 18.80 12.76 -19.82
C SER A 160 17.44 12.41 -20.43
N ASN A 161 17.37 11.32 -21.20
CA ASN A 161 16.11 10.80 -21.72
C ASN A 161 15.11 10.54 -20.58
N ALA A 162 15.55 9.88 -19.49
CA ALA A 162 14.69 9.58 -18.34
C ALA A 162 14.13 10.84 -17.67
N TRP A 163 14.94 11.89 -17.48
CA TRP A 163 14.47 13.20 -17.03
C TRP A 163 13.43 13.80 -17.98
N ASN A 164 13.69 13.76 -19.28
CA ASN A 164 12.77 14.28 -20.30
C ASN A 164 11.43 13.53 -20.30
N TYR A 165 11.43 12.22 -20.08
CA TYR A 165 10.20 11.45 -19.86
C TYR A 165 9.52 11.77 -18.54
N LEU A 166 10.27 12.05 -17.48
CA LEU A 166 9.72 12.45 -16.20
C LEU A 166 8.96 13.78 -16.31
N PHE A 167 9.53 14.77 -17.01
CA PHE A 167 8.89 16.06 -17.28
C PHE A 167 7.54 15.89 -17.98
N LEU A 168 7.50 15.06 -19.02
CA LEU A 168 6.27 14.72 -19.75
C LEU A 168 5.25 13.96 -18.87
N THR A 169 5.72 12.96 -18.13
CA THR A 169 4.86 12.05 -17.36
C THR A 169 4.21 12.73 -16.17
N LEU A 170 4.94 13.61 -15.49
CA LEU A 170 4.47 14.30 -14.30
C LEU A 170 3.93 15.71 -14.56
N GLY A 171 4.10 16.26 -15.77
CA GLY A 171 3.71 17.64 -16.07
C GLY A 171 4.46 18.62 -15.17
N CYS A 172 5.78 18.47 -15.11
CA CYS A 172 6.67 19.27 -14.25
C CYS A 172 7.88 19.73 -15.04
N CYS A 173 8.63 20.71 -14.52
CA CYS A 173 9.89 21.17 -15.11
C CYS A 173 10.89 21.53 -14.03
N GLY A 174 12.14 21.10 -14.21
CA GLY A 174 13.17 21.22 -13.18
C GLY A 174 12.87 20.38 -11.95
N VAL A 175 13.81 20.30 -11.01
CA VAL A 175 13.56 19.68 -9.71
C VAL A 175 12.74 20.65 -8.85
N ASN A 176 13.19 21.90 -8.81
CA ASN A 176 12.54 23.06 -8.23
C ASN A 176 11.62 23.74 -9.26
N PRO A 177 10.65 24.54 -8.79
CA PRO A 177 9.79 25.33 -9.69
C PRO A 177 10.59 26.25 -10.61
N VAL A 178 10.28 26.21 -11.91
CA VAL A 178 10.85 27.14 -12.89
C VAL A 178 10.05 28.44 -12.89
N LEU A 179 10.70 29.53 -12.48
CA LEU A 179 10.07 30.86 -12.39
C LEU A 179 10.59 31.85 -13.42
N SER A 180 11.75 31.56 -14.03
CA SER A 180 12.42 32.45 -14.97
C SER A 180 13.40 31.66 -15.84
N THR A 181 14.17 32.35 -16.66
CA THR A 181 15.29 31.76 -17.41
C THR A 181 16.39 31.23 -16.49
N THR A 182 16.56 31.77 -15.28
CA THR A 182 17.46 31.21 -14.26
C THR A 182 16.77 30.08 -13.50
N ASN A 183 17.33 28.87 -13.57
CA ASN A 183 16.69 27.65 -13.07
C ASN A 183 17.70 26.49 -12.88
N ASP A 184 17.22 25.32 -12.47
CA ASP A 184 18.06 24.15 -12.15
C ASP A 184 18.93 23.62 -13.31
N PHE A 185 18.60 23.96 -14.57
CA PHE A 185 19.36 23.52 -15.73
C PHE A 185 20.68 24.30 -15.92
N ASP A 186 20.80 25.52 -15.36
CA ASP A 186 21.89 26.44 -15.65
C ASP A 186 23.28 25.86 -15.36
N GLY A 187 23.41 25.03 -14.33
CA GLY A 187 24.68 24.41 -13.98
C GLY A 187 24.84 22.97 -14.47
N THR A 188 23.92 22.47 -15.29
CA THR A 188 24.06 21.17 -15.96
C THR A 188 25.08 21.25 -17.09
N SER A 189 25.61 20.10 -17.51
CA SER A 189 26.49 20.04 -18.70
C SER A 189 25.76 20.46 -19.99
N TRP A 190 24.43 20.30 -20.04
CA TRP A 190 23.58 20.75 -21.13
C TRP A 190 23.65 22.28 -21.38
N CYS A 191 23.82 23.07 -20.31
CA CYS A 191 23.94 24.53 -20.38
C CYS A 191 25.39 25.03 -20.37
N THR A 192 26.31 24.29 -19.72
CA THR A 192 27.69 24.76 -19.51
C THR A 192 28.68 24.25 -20.57
N THR A 193 28.45 23.07 -21.13
CA THR A 193 29.44 22.38 -21.97
C THR A 193 28.92 22.13 -23.39
N SER A 194 27.70 21.63 -23.53
CA SER A 194 27.16 21.24 -24.83
C SER A 194 25.64 21.14 -24.79
N GLY A 195 24.94 21.49 -25.86
CA GLY A 195 23.50 21.27 -25.97
C GLY A 195 22.75 22.51 -26.43
N SER A 196 21.44 22.39 -26.59
CA SER A 196 20.59 23.50 -27.02
C SER A 196 20.58 24.64 -25.99
N CYS A 197 20.82 24.36 -24.70
CA CYS A 197 20.96 25.40 -23.69
C CYS A 197 22.27 26.18 -23.79
N GLN A 198 23.40 25.49 -23.92
CA GLN A 198 24.71 26.13 -24.12
C GLN A 198 24.71 26.99 -25.40
N ALA A 199 24.05 26.53 -26.46
CA ALA A 199 23.87 27.28 -27.71
C ALA A 199 22.86 28.43 -27.60
N THR A 200 22.29 28.69 -26.42
CA THR A 200 21.24 29.70 -26.14
C THR A 200 19.94 29.51 -26.94
N VAL A 201 19.73 28.30 -27.48
CA VAL A 201 18.52 27.92 -28.22
C VAL A 201 17.37 27.53 -27.27
N SER A 202 17.71 27.05 -26.08
CA SER A 202 16.78 26.69 -25.01
C SER A 202 17.30 27.20 -23.67
N GLN A 203 16.42 27.37 -22.69
CA GLN A 203 16.72 27.65 -21.28
C GLN A 203 16.06 26.61 -20.38
N ILE A 204 14.98 25.99 -20.86
CA ILE A 204 14.40 24.77 -20.32
C ILE A 204 14.21 23.73 -21.43
N PRO A 205 14.16 22.43 -21.10
CA PRO A 205 13.91 21.38 -22.06
C PRO A 205 12.56 21.56 -22.76
N LYS A 206 12.49 21.23 -24.04
CA LYS A 206 11.23 21.28 -24.80
C LYS A 206 10.14 20.41 -24.19
N THR A 207 10.54 19.32 -23.51
CA THR A 207 9.68 18.39 -22.76
C THR A 207 9.01 19.02 -21.52
N CYS A 208 9.43 20.23 -21.11
CA CYS A 208 8.76 20.99 -20.06
C CYS A 208 7.55 21.80 -20.55
N CYS A 209 7.38 21.99 -21.87
CA CYS A 209 6.34 22.83 -22.42
C CYS A 209 4.92 22.26 -22.19
N LEU A 210 3.91 23.12 -22.22
CA LEU A 210 2.52 22.69 -22.14
C LEU A 210 2.06 22.08 -23.48
N ASN A 211 1.07 21.18 -23.41
CA ASN A 211 0.40 20.57 -24.57
C ASN A 211 1.33 19.80 -25.54
N ILE A 212 2.45 19.29 -25.01
CA ILE A 212 3.40 18.47 -25.74
C ILE A 212 3.50 17.06 -25.11
N ASN A 213 3.98 16.11 -25.91
CA ASN A 213 4.18 14.71 -25.57
C ASN A 213 5.43 14.17 -26.30
N LYS A 214 5.75 12.90 -26.10
CA LYS A 214 6.91 12.22 -26.72
C LYS A 214 6.99 12.41 -28.25
N ASN A 215 5.85 12.53 -28.94
CA ASN A 215 5.81 12.56 -30.40
C ASN A 215 5.93 13.96 -31.00
N ASN A 216 5.60 15.02 -30.23
CA ASN A 216 5.53 16.39 -30.76
C ASN A 216 6.36 17.42 -29.96
N TYR A 217 7.09 17.02 -28.91
CA TYR A 217 7.91 17.94 -28.12
C TYR A 217 8.95 18.70 -28.96
N THR A 218 9.43 18.12 -30.07
CA THR A 218 10.38 18.78 -30.97
C THR A 218 9.84 20.07 -31.59
N SER A 219 8.51 20.17 -31.74
CA SER A 219 7.76 21.32 -32.25
C SER A 219 7.39 22.34 -31.15
N ALA A 220 7.92 22.21 -29.94
CA ALA A 220 7.67 23.16 -28.86
C ALA A 220 8.07 24.59 -29.29
N PRO A 221 7.25 25.61 -29.01
CA PRO A 221 7.51 26.98 -29.44
C PRO A 221 8.68 27.59 -28.65
N SER A 222 9.48 28.44 -29.31
CA SER A 222 10.61 29.15 -28.68
C SER A 222 10.17 30.03 -27.51
N ALA A 223 8.97 30.60 -27.56
CA ALA A 223 8.36 31.32 -26.45
C ALA A 223 8.31 30.49 -25.16
N CYS A 224 8.20 29.17 -25.26
CA CYS A 224 8.25 28.27 -24.12
C CYS A 224 9.68 27.94 -23.71
N HIS A 225 10.45 27.30 -24.58
CA HIS A 225 11.70 26.67 -24.15
C HIS A 225 12.88 27.65 -24.16
N ALA A 226 12.88 28.67 -25.03
CA ALA A 226 13.96 29.65 -25.15
C ALA A 226 13.69 30.91 -24.31
N SER A 227 12.48 31.46 -24.37
CA SER A 227 12.12 32.69 -23.65
C SER A 227 11.53 32.44 -22.26
N VAL A 228 11.05 31.22 -21.97
CA VAL A 228 10.42 30.85 -20.70
C VAL A 228 9.25 31.78 -20.35
N ASN A 229 8.40 32.05 -21.34
CA ASN A 229 7.22 32.91 -21.16
C ASN A 229 6.23 32.24 -20.20
N SER A 230 5.74 33.00 -19.22
CA SER A 230 4.77 32.48 -18.25
C SER A 230 3.52 31.95 -18.95
N GLY A 231 3.03 30.79 -18.50
CA GLY A 231 1.85 30.14 -19.07
C GLY A 231 2.10 29.27 -20.30
N THR A 232 3.35 29.08 -20.74
CA THR A 232 3.67 28.17 -21.86
C THR A 232 4.39 26.89 -21.45
N TYR A 233 4.77 26.76 -20.18
CA TYR A 233 5.50 25.61 -19.63
C TYR A 233 4.94 25.18 -18.27
N ASN A 234 5.28 23.97 -17.83
CA ASN A 234 4.92 23.47 -16.51
C ASN A 234 5.78 24.16 -15.43
N THR A 235 5.18 25.00 -14.59
CA THR A 235 5.90 25.75 -13.55
C THR A 235 6.20 24.91 -12.30
N LYS A 236 5.51 23.78 -12.13
CA LYS A 236 5.66 22.90 -10.97
C LYS A 236 7.00 22.16 -11.04
N GLY A 237 7.77 22.19 -9.95
CA GLY A 237 8.99 21.40 -9.82
C GLY A 237 8.69 19.90 -9.70
N CYS A 238 9.54 19.07 -10.31
CA CYS A 238 9.35 17.62 -10.33
C CYS A 238 9.51 16.96 -8.96
N TYR A 239 10.25 17.56 -8.03
CA TYR A 239 10.27 17.09 -6.63
C TYR A 239 8.86 17.11 -6.04
N ALA A 240 8.16 18.24 -6.17
CA ALA A 240 6.80 18.40 -5.64
C ALA A 240 5.79 17.49 -6.35
N ALA A 241 5.88 17.39 -7.68
CA ALA A 241 5.01 16.51 -8.46
C ALA A 241 5.21 15.02 -8.11
N LEU A 242 6.47 14.59 -7.95
CA LEU A 242 6.79 13.23 -7.56
C LEU A 242 6.38 12.95 -6.11
N LYS A 243 6.67 13.86 -5.17
CA LYS A 243 6.26 13.77 -3.77
C LYS A 243 4.75 13.57 -3.63
N GLU A 244 3.95 14.34 -4.35
CA GLU A 244 2.50 14.17 -4.36
C GLU A 244 2.09 12.79 -4.84
N LYS A 245 2.72 12.25 -5.90
CA LYS A 245 2.43 10.90 -6.38
C LYS A 245 2.82 9.81 -5.38
N LEU A 246 3.99 9.92 -4.76
CA LEU A 246 4.48 8.94 -3.78
C LEU A 246 3.65 8.95 -2.49
N LEU A 247 3.20 10.14 -2.05
CA LEU A 247 2.47 10.31 -0.80
C LEU A 247 0.94 10.40 -0.98
N TYR A 248 0.39 10.32 -2.20
CA TYR A 248 -1.04 10.48 -2.46
C TYR A 248 -1.92 9.51 -1.65
N HIS A 249 -1.56 8.22 -1.65
CA HIS A 249 -2.32 7.18 -0.94
C HIS A 249 -1.86 6.97 0.51
N SER A 250 -0.88 7.75 0.99
CA SER A 250 -0.29 7.65 2.33
C SER A 250 -1.32 7.54 3.45
N LEU A 251 -2.23 8.51 3.46
CA LEU A 251 -3.22 8.68 4.50
C LEU A 251 -4.24 7.53 4.47
N SER A 252 -4.70 7.15 3.28
CA SER A 252 -5.60 6.00 3.11
C SER A 252 -4.95 4.71 3.61
N ILE A 253 -3.67 4.48 3.27
CA ILE A 253 -2.91 3.31 3.70
C ILE A 253 -2.79 3.28 5.22
N ILE A 254 -2.36 4.37 5.85
CA ILE A 254 -2.18 4.43 7.31
C ILE A 254 -3.52 4.23 8.03
N VAL A 255 -4.58 4.91 7.61
CA VAL A 255 -5.90 4.80 8.24
C VAL A 255 -6.43 3.37 8.12
N LEU A 256 -6.34 2.75 6.94
CA LEU A 256 -6.76 1.36 6.75
C LEU A 256 -5.89 0.39 7.56
N ALA A 257 -4.57 0.58 7.60
CA ALA A 257 -3.68 -0.28 8.37
C ALA A 257 -3.98 -0.22 9.87
N LEU A 258 -4.15 0.98 10.44
CA LEU A 258 -4.44 1.18 11.87
C LEU A 258 -5.82 0.65 12.25
N THR A 259 -6.86 0.98 11.47
CA THR A 259 -8.22 0.49 11.73
C THR A 259 -8.29 -1.03 11.64
N THR A 260 -7.69 -1.63 10.61
CA THR A 260 -7.65 -3.09 10.47
C THR A 260 -6.87 -3.74 11.63
N THR A 261 -5.76 -3.15 12.06
CA THR A 261 -4.97 -3.61 13.22
C THR A 261 -5.84 -3.62 14.49
N PHE A 262 -6.61 -2.56 14.73
CA PHE A 262 -7.51 -2.49 15.88
C PHE A 262 -8.57 -3.60 15.85
N ILE A 263 -9.18 -3.86 14.69
CA ILE A 263 -10.18 -4.93 14.54
C ILE A 263 -9.57 -6.31 14.71
N GLU A 264 -8.35 -6.56 14.21
CA GLU A 264 -7.62 -7.81 14.42
C GLU A 264 -7.32 -8.08 15.90
N VAL A 265 -6.94 -7.05 16.66
CA VAL A 265 -6.76 -7.16 18.12
C VAL A 265 -8.09 -7.52 18.80
N LYS A 266 -9.21 -6.96 18.36
CA LYS A 266 -10.54 -7.34 18.87
C LYS A 266 -10.88 -8.78 18.51
N ALA A 267 -10.60 -9.21 17.27
CA ALA A 267 -10.79 -10.60 16.85
C ALA A 267 -10.00 -11.58 17.72
N LEU A 268 -8.72 -11.29 17.98
CA LEU A 268 -7.87 -12.09 18.87
C LEU A 268 -8.44 -12.15 20.29
N SER A 269 -8.82 -11.00 20.87
CA SER A 269 -9.39 -10.95 22.21
C SER A 269 -10.64 -11.83 22.34
N LEU A 270 -11.51 -11.81 21.34
CA LEU A 270 -12.72 -12.62 21.30
C LEU A 270 -12.40 -14.12 21.16
N VAL A 271 -11.41 -14.48 20.35
CA VAL A 271 -10.94 -15.88 20.24
C VAL A 271 -10.43 -16.40 21.58
N PHE A 272 -9.64 -15.62 22.31
CA PHE A 272 -9.17 -16.01 23.65
C PHE A 272 -10.31 -16.17 24.65
N LEU A 273 -11.32 -15.28 24.62
CA LEU A 273 -12.53 -15.40 25.46
C LEU A 273 -13.33 -16.67 25.15
N ILE A 274 -13.54 -16.99 23.86
CA ILE A 274 -14.25 -18.21 23.44
C ILE A 274 -13.49 -19.46 23.90
N ARG A 275 -12.15 -19.49 23.75
CA ARG A 275 -11.32 -20.61 24.23
C ARG A 275 -11.35 -20.74 25.76
N GLY A 276 -11.27 -19.62 26.48
CA GLY A 276 -11.32 -19.59 27.94
C GLY A 276 -12.64 -20.15 28.48
N LYS A 277 -13.78 -19.71 27.92
CA LYS A 277 -15.10 -20.22 28.29
C LYS A 277 -15.25 -21.72 28.00
N ASN A 278 -14.80 -22.18 26.83
CA ASN A 278 -14.84 -23.61 26.47
C ASN A 278 -13.96 -24.46 27.39
N ARG A 279 -12.81 -23.94 27.85
CA ARG A 279 -11.96 -24.61 28.85
C ARG A 279 -12.64 -24.69 30.21
N GLN A 280 -13.25 -23.61 30.68
CA GLN A 280 -13.97 -23.58 31.95
C GLN A 280 -15.19 -24.52 31.95
N GLN A 281 -16.03 -24.51 30.91
CA GLN A 281 -17.17 -25.43 30.82
C GLN A 281 -16.75 -26.90 30.86
N CYS A 282 -15.63 -27.25 30.20
CA CYS A 282 -15.10 -28.61 30.23
C CYS A 282 -14.59 -29.00 31.62
N LEU A 283 -13.93 -28.08 32.34
CA LEU A 283 -13.49 -28.30 33.73
C LEU A 283 -14.68 -28.47 34.69
N THR A 284 -15.75 -27.68 34.53
CA THR A 284 -16.96 -27.79 35.35
C THR A 284 -17.71 -29.10 35.08
N LEU A 285 -17.80 -29.54 33.82
CA LEU A 285 -18.37 -30.85 33.46
C LEU A 285 -17.55 -32.01 34.04
N CYS A 286 -16.23 -31.99 33.92
CA CYS A 286 -15.37 -33.00 34.56
C CYS A 286 -15.55 -33.01 36.08
N ARG A 287 -15.60 -31.83 36.72
CA ARG A 287 -15.84 -31.71 38.16
C ARG A 287 -17.19 -32.32 38.56
N ASN A 288 -18.26 -32.04 37.81
CA ASN A 288 -19.59 -32.55 38.09
C ASN A 288 -19.69 -34.08 37.89
N MET A 289 -18.97 -34.64 36.90
CA MET A 289 -18.90 -36.09 36.72
C MET A 289 -18.11 -36.80 37.83
N CYS A 290 -17.08 -36.14 38.40
CA CYS A 290 -16.34 -36.69 39.53
C CYS A 290 -17.09 -36.60 40.88
N VAL A 291 -18.17 -35.82 40.98
CA VAL A 291 -18.91 -35.59 42.22
C VAL A 291 -20.19 -36.42 42.31
N SER A 292 -20.59 -37.18 41.29
CA SER A 292 -21.71 -38.14 41.42
C SER A 292 -21.30 -39.31 42.33
N PRO A 293 -21.88 -39.46 43.54
CA PRO A 293 -21.71 -40.67 44.32
C PRO A 293 -22.62 -41.74 43.72
N SER A 294 -22.07 -42.90 43.39
CA SER A 294 -22.85 -44.11 43.16
C SER A 294 -23.57 -44.52 44.45
N VAL A 295 -24.76 -43.95 44.70
CA VAL A 295 -25.70 -44.48 45.69
C VAL A 295 -26.55 -45.53 44.97
N GLY A 296 -26.16 -46.78 45.15
CA GLY A 296 -26.81 -47.94 44.55
C GLY A 296 -26.62 -49.19 45.41
N VAL A 297 -27.19 -49.11 46.63
CA VAL A 297 -27.76 -50.18 47.47
C VAL A 297 -27.25 -51.62 47.20
N ALA A 298 -26.48 -52.16 48.15
CA ALA A 298 -26.22 -53.59 48.26
C ALA A 298 -27.50 -54.33 48.72
N PRO A 299 -27.86 -55.48 48.11
CA PRO A 299 -28.93 -56.31 48.65
C PRO A 299 -28.43 -57.05 49.89
N ASP A 300 -29.15 -56.85 50.98
CA ASP A 300 -29.00 -57.52 52.28
C ASP A 300 -29.14 -59.04 52.13
N LYS A 301 -28.15 -59.78 52.66
CA LYS A 301 -28.22 -61.22 52.91
C LYS A 301 -28.51 -61.41 54.39
N SER A 302 -29.75 -61.75 54.76
CA SER A 302 -30.00 -62.73 55.84
C SER A 302 -31.48 -63.08 56.04
N ARG A 303 -31.66 -64.40 56.23
CA ARG A 303 -32.81 -65.14 56.74
C ARG A 303 -33.92 -65.55 55.76
#